data_AF-A0A7V9TUS2-F1
#
_entry.id   AF-A0A7V9TUS2-F1
#
_cell.length_a   1.000
_cell.length_b   1.000
_cell.length_c   1.000
_cell.angle_alpha   90.00
_cell.angle_beta   90.00
_cell.angle_gamma   90.00
#
_symmetry.space_group_name_H-M   'P 1'
#
loop_
_entity.id
_entity.type
_entity.pdbx_description
1 polymer ?
#
loop_
_entity_poly.entity_id
_entity_poly.type
_entity_poly.pdbx_seq_one_letter_code
_entity_poly.pdbx_strand_id
1 'polypeptide(L)'
;MIDGNEQNRDERSRAKNSAQALRCRRKFLRFFPGGFRDETYIDWERGYKWTAHEQWNEALSRNKFRDLLKQREFAEIAARGQSALSRERTCFSLLKKWHCATQ
;
A
#
# COMPACT_ATOMS: atom_id res chain seq x y z
N MET A 1 21.83 -34.21 6.09
CA MET A 1 22.67 -33.75 4.97
C MET A 1 21.76 -32.99 4.03
N ILE A 2 21.84 -31.65 4.00
CA ILE A 2 21.01 -30.83 3.10
C ILE A 2 21.72 -30.82 1.75
N ASP A 3 21.00 -31.17 0.69
CA ASP A 3 21.53 -31.29 -0.68
C ASP A 3 22.09 -29.96 -1.19
N GLY A 4 23.36 -29.95 -1.62
CA GLY A 4 24.05 -28.77 -2.19
C GLY A 4 23.40 -28.20 -3.48
N ASN A 5 22.41 -28.90 -4.04
CA ASN A 5 21.60 -28.43 -5.18
C ASN A 5 20.52 -27.42 -4.76
N GLU A 6 20.05 -27.49 -3.51
CA GLU A 6 18.96 -26.65 -3.00
C GLU A 6 19.48 -25.26 -2.61
N GLN A 7 20.63 -25.20 -1.93
CA GLN A 7 21.33 -23.96 -1.56
C GLN A 7 21.70 -23.11 -2.80
N ASN A 8 22.14 -23.75 -3.88
CA ASN A 8 22.51 -23.06 -5.12
C ASN A 8 21.28 -22.51 -5.91
N ARG A 9 20.08 -23.04 -5.67
CA ARG A 9 18.84 -22.47 -6.24
C ARG A 9 18.40 -21.24 -5.48
N ASP A 10 18.48 -21.26 -4.16
CA ASP A 10 18.09 -20.13 -3.30
C ASP A 10 18.97 -18.90 -3.53
N GLU A 11 20.28 -19.08 -3.66
CA GLU A 11 21.21 -17.99 -3.98
C GLU A 11 20.94 -17.39 -5.36
N ARG A 12 20.69 -18.22 -6.39
CA ARG A 12 20.33 -17.75 -7.74
C ARG A 12 18.95 -17.09 -7.76
N SER A 13 17.98 -17.57 -7.00
CA SER A 13 16.67 -16.95 -6.85
C SER A 13 16.79 -15.57 -6.19
N ARG A 14 17.54 -15.48 -5.10
CA ARG A 14 17.80 -14.23 -4.38
C ARG A 14 18.59 -13.22 -5.21
N ALA A 15 19.57 -13.67 -5.99
CA ALA A 15 20.31 -12.84 -6.95
C ALA A 15 19.45 -12.39 -8.15
N LYS A 16 18.54 -13.24 -8.65
CA LYS A 16 17.54 -12.83 -9.65
C LYS A 16 16.57 -11.81 -9.08
N ASN A 17 16.13 -11.99 -7.83
CA ASN A 17 15.26 -11.05 -7.13
C ASN A 17 15.97 -9.71 -6.91
N SER A 18 17.27 -9.70 -6.61
CA SER A 18 18.04 -8.45 -6.48
C SER A 18 18.20 -7.73 -7.82
N ALA A 19 18.45 -8.44 -8.93
CA ALA A 19 18.51 -7.85 -10.26
C ALA A 19 17.16 -7.27 -10.72
N GLN A 20 16.05 -7.97 -10.45
CA GLN A 20 14.71 -7.48 -10.73
C GLN A 20 14.35 -6.27 -9.86
N ALA A 21 14.67 -6.32 -8.56
CA ALA A 21 14.47 -5.19 -7.65
C ALA A 21 15.24 -3.94 -8.11
N LEU A 22 16.48 -4.09 -8.60
CA LEU A 22 17.26 -2.98 -9.18
C LEU A 22 16.61 -2.41 -10.46
N ARG A 23 16.02 -3.27 -11.31
CA ARG A 23 15.26 -2.81 -12.48
C ARG A 23 14.00 -2.05 -12.07
N CYS A 24 13.24 -2.55 -11.11
CA CYS A 24 12.06 -1.88 -10.57
C CYS A 24 12.44 -0.54 -9.92
N ARG A 25 13.53 -0.50 -9.15
CA ARG A 25 14.06 0.73 -8.55
C ARG A 25 14.42 1.77 -9.60
N ARG A 26 15.13 1.39 -10.68
CA ARG A 26 15.46 2.33 -11.77
C ARG A 26 14.23 2.88 -12.47
N LYS A 27 13.23 2.02 -12.74
CA LYS A 27 11.95 2.48 -13.30
C LYS A 27 11.26 3.44 -12.35
N PHE A 28 11.13 3.08 -11.07
CA PHE A 28 10.53 3.92 -10.04
C PHE A 28 11.19 5.30 -9.95
N LEU A 29 12.52 5.35 -9.87
CA LEU A 29 13.28 6.59 -9.75
C LEU A 29 13.24 7.45 -11.03
N ARG A 30 12.91 6.88 -12.19
CA ARG A 30 12.70 7.65 -13.42
C ARG A 30 11.45 8.53 -13.35
N PHE A 31 10.42 8.08 -12.63
CA PHE A 31 9.17 8.82 -12.46
C PHE A 31 9.14 9.64 -11.17
N PHE A 32 9.83 9.15 -10.12
CA PHE A 32 9.95 9.83 -8.83
C PHE A 32 11.44 10.02 -8.50
N PRO A 33 12.09 11.08 -9.01
CA PRO A 33 13.51 11.35 -8.74
C PRO A 33 13.81 11.49 -7.25
N GLY A 34 12.88 12.05 -6.46
CA GLY A 34 12.97 12.12 -4.99
C GLY A 34 12.65 10.79 -4.28
N GLY A 35 12.32 9.75 -5.04
CA GLY A 35 11.92 8.45 -4.53
C GLY A 35 10.68 8.54 -3.63
N PHE A 36 10.72 7.89 -2.47
CA PHE A 36 9.61 7.91 -1.52
C PHE A 36 9.40 9.26 -0.82
N ARG A 37 10.35 10.18 -0.96
CA ARG A 37 10.25 11.55 -0.43
C ARG A 37 9.82 12.55 -1.50
N ASP A 38 9.65 12.09 -2.73
CA ASP A 38 9.16 12.92 -3.84
C ASP A 38 7.77 13.43 -3.51
N GLU A 39 7.56 14.74 -3.63
CA GLU A 39 6.27 15.37 -3.32
C GLU A 39 5.16 14.80 -4.20
N THR A 40 5.46 14.49 -5.46
CA THR A 40 4.52 13.86 -6.40
C THR A 40 4.15 12.45 -5.95
N TYR A 41 5.14 11.67 -5.47
CA TYR A 41 4.87 10.34 -4.93
C TYR A 41 4.01 10.42 -3.66
N ILE A 42 4.33 11.34 -2.76
CA ILE A 42 3.58 11.53 -1.52
C ILE A 42 2.14 11.94 -1.84
N ASP A 43 1.94 12.95 -2.67
CA ASP A 43 0.62 13.44 -3.05
C ASP A 43 -0.19 12.34 -3.76
N TRP A 44 0.42 11.64 -4.71
CA TRP A 44 -0.32 10.69 -5.54
C TRP A 44 -0.64 9.38 -4.85
N GLU A 45 0.21 8.94 -3.93
CA GLU A 45 0.16 7.58 -3.40
C GLU A 45 0.06 7.45 -1.89
N ARG A 46 0.41 8.51 -1.16
CA ARG A 46 0.53 8.47 0.29
C ARG A 46 -0.46 9.38 0.99
N GLY A 47 -0.70 10.57 0.44
CA GLY A 47 -1.58 11.59 1.02
C GLY A 47 -2.97 11.04 1.28
N TYR A 48 -3.61 10.48 0.25
CA TYR A 48 -4.95 9.91 0.41
C TYR A 48 -4.99 8.70 1.37
N LYS A 49 -3.94 7.86 1.41
CA LYS A 49 -3.92 6.75 2.39
C LYS A 49 -3.84 7.25 3.82
N TRP A 50 -3.14 8.37 4.02
CA TRP A 50 -3.04 9.01 5.33
C TRP A 50 -4.35 9.66 5.74
N THR A 51 -4.97 10.44 4.86
CA THR A 51 -6.25 11.07 5.13
C THR A 51 -7.36 10.04 5.39
N ALA A 52 -7.40 8.94 4.62
CA ALA A 52 -8.31 7.82 4.88
C ALA A 52 -8.05 7.16 6.26
N HIS A 53 -6.79 7.08 6.70
CA HIS A 53 -6.45 6.57 8.03
C HIS A 53 -6.93 7.51 9.14
N GLU A 54 -6.78 8.83 8.95
CA GLU A 54 -7.29 9.83 9.90
C GLU A 54 -8.81 9.78 10.01
N GLN A 55 -9.52 9.76 8.88
CA GLN A 55 -10.98 9.63 8.84
C GLN A 55 -11.47 8.32 9.47
N TRP A 56 -10.74 7.22 9.25
CA TRP A 56 -11.03 5.97 9.95
C TRP A 56 -10.90 6.17 11.46
N ASN A 57 -9.79 6.73 11.94
CA ASN A 57 -9.59 6.96 13.37
C ASN A 57 -10.66 7.86 13.98
N GLU A 58 -11.14 8.87 13.27
CA GLU A 58 -12.24 9.74 13.72
C GLU A 58 -13.58 8.98 13.80
N ALA A 59 -13.94 8.26 12.73
CA ALA A 59 -15.20 7.54 12.63
C ALA A 59 -15.26 6.31 13.55
N LEU A 60 -14.13 5.60 13.67
CA LEU A 60 -13.98 4.31 14.30
C LEU A 60 -12.72 4.25 15.16
N SER A 61 -12.58 5.24 16.06
CA SER A 61 -11.52 5.23 17.08
C SER A 61 -11.47 3.90 17.83
N ARG A 62 -10.29 3.56 18.35
CA ARG A 62 -10.06 2.28 19.06
C ARG A 62 -11.09 2.00 20.16
N ASN A 63 -11.54 3.03 20.87
CA ASN A 63 -12.54 2.89 21.93
C ASN A 63 -13.93 2.58 21.33
N LYS A 64 -14.38 3.40 20.35
CA LYS A 64 -15.65 3.17 19.64
C LYS A 64 -15.71 1.79 18.99
N PHE A 65 -14.61 1.34 18.38
CA PHE A 65 -14.53 0.01 17.80
C PHE A 65 -14.72 -1.09 18.85
N ARG A 66 -14.04 -0.97 19.99
CA ARG A 66 -14.16 -1.94 21.09
C ARG A 66 -15.58 -1.96 21.68
N ASP A 67 -16.23 -0.81 21.77
CA ASP A 67 -17.58 -0.72 22.29
C ASP A 67 -18.61 -1.33 21.33
N LEU A 68 -18.50 -1.03 20.03
CA LEU A 68 -19.32 -1.67 18.99
C LEU A 68 -19.07 -3.18 18.92
N LEU A 69 -17.83 -3.63 19.12
CA LEU A 69 -17.49 -5.06 19.14
C LEU A 69 -18.17 -5.78 20.32
N LYS A 70 -18.16 -5.15 21.51
CA LYS A 70 -18.86 -5.68 22.70
C LYS A 70 -20.38 -5.73 22.48
N GLN A 71 -20.93 -4.74 21.80
CA GLN A 71 -22.36 -4.66 21.46
C GLN A 71 -22.74 -5.56 20.28
N ARG A 72 -21.78 -6.23 19.62
CA ARG A 72 -21.97 -7.05 18.43
C ARG A 72 -22.55 -6.29 17.24
N GLU A 73 -22.31 -4.98 17.19
CA GLU A 73 -22.76 -4.09 16.12
C GLU A 73 -21.83 -4.16 14.90
N PHE A 74 -21.72 -5.35 14.31
CA PHE A 74 -20.80 -5.63 13.20
C PHE A 74 -21.18 -4.87 11.93
N ALA A 75 -22.47 -4.68 11.69
CA ALA A 75 -22.97 -3.93 10.53
C ALA A 75 -22.53 -2.46 10.59
N GLU A 76 -22.58 -1.85 11.77
CA GLU A 76 -22.16 -0.47 11.99
C GLU A 76 -20.64 -0.30 11.84
N ILE A 77 -19.86 -1.28 12.32
CA ILE A 77 -18.41 -1.34 12.10
C ILE A 77 -18.10 -1.37 10.60
N ALA A 78 -18.78 -2.23 9.84
CA ALA A 78 -18.57 -2.37 8.40
C ALA A 78 -18.99 -1.09 7.64
N ALA A 79 -20.13 -0.51 7.99
CA ALA A 79 -20.63 0.73 7.38
C ALA A 79 -19.65 1.89 7.60
N ARG A 80 -19.12 2.05 8.82
CA ARG A 80 -18.13 3.10 9.15
C ARG A 80 -16.81 2.88 8.43
N GLY A 81 -16.31 1.65 8.39
CA GLY A 81 -15.10 1.30 7.65
C GLY A 81 -15.26 1.56 6.14
N GLN A 82 -16.39 1.17 5.56
CA GLN A 82 -16.67 1.39 4.15
C GLN A 82 -16.85 2.87 3.82
N SER A 83 -17.48 3.67 4.68
CA SER A 83 -17.62 5.11 4.48
C SER A 83 -16.28 5.84 4.47
N ALA A 84 -15.35 5.48 5.37
CA ALA A 84 -14.00 6.02 5.38
C ALA A 84 -13.20 5.63 4.11
N LEU A 85 -13.37 4.39 3.64
CA LEU A 85 -12.70 3.91 2.41
C LEU A 85 -13.36 4.38 1.10
N SER A 86 -14.65 4.75 1.13
CA SER A 86 -15.40 5.18 -0.05
C SER A 86 -15.21 6.67 -0.35
N ARG A 87 -15.00 7.49 0.70
CA ARG A 87 -14.76 8.93 0.55
C ARG A 87 -13.46 9.23 -0.19
N GLU A 88 -12.52 8.30 -0.12
CA GLU A 88 -11.25 8.38 -0.83
C GLU A 88 -11.12 7.17 -1.74
N ARG A 89 -11.18 7.39 -3.05
CA ARG A 89 -11.03 6.37 -4.10
C ARG A 89 -9.75 5.53 -3.88
N THR A 90 -9.84 4.45 -3.12
CA THR A 90 -8.73 3.58 -2.72
C THR A 90 -9.01 2.21 -3.35
N CYS A 91 -8.26 1.68 -4.32
CA CYS A 91 -6.88 1.20 -4.20
C CYS A 91 -6.12 1.16 -5.55
N PHE A 92 -6.68 1.69 -6.65
CA PHE A 92 -6.17 1.42 -8.02
C PHE A 92 -5.54 2.65 -8.71
N SER A 93 -5.01 3.58 -7.92
CA SER A 93 -4.47 4.88 -8.39
C SER A 93 -3.17 4.73 -9.20
N LEU A 94 -2.18 3.98 -8.71
CA LEU A 94 -0.89 3.79 -9.38
C LEU A 94 -1.04 3.40 -10.84
N LEU A 95 -1.75 2.31 -11.13
CA LEU A 95 -1.78 1.77 -12.49
C LEU A 95 -2.43 2.74 -13.49
N LYS A 96 -3.47 3.48 -13.05
CA LYS A 96 -4.20 4.44 -13.89
C LYS A 96 -3.42 5.74 -14.12
N LYS A 97 -2.81 6.32 -13.07
CA LYS A 97 -2.03 7.57 -13.19
C LYS A 97 -0.77 7.39 -14.03
N TRP A 98 -0.09 6.25 -13.90
CA TRP A 98 1.08 5.93 -14.71
C TRP A 98 0.74 5.81 -16.20
N HIS A 99 -0.43 5.27 -16.55
CA HIS A 99 -0.87 5.15 -17.94
C HIS A 99 -1.14 6.52 -18.59
N CYS A 100 -1.63 7.50 -17.84
CA CYS A 100 -1.93 8.84 -18.34
C CYS A 100 -0.66 9.72 -18.49
N ALA A 101 0.37 9.49 -17.68
CA ALA A 101 1.63 10.25 -17.73
C ALA A 101 2.67 9.68 -18.73
N THR A 102 2.35 8.54 -19.37
CA THR A 102 3.23 7.86 -20.34
C THR A 102 2.66 7.87 -21.77
N GLN A 103 1.57 8.62 -22.02
CA GLN A 103 1.03 8.92 -23.36
C GLN A 103 1.47 10.32 -23.80
#